data_AF-A0A4Q9HXS7-F1
#
_entry.id   AF-A0A4Q9HXS7-F1
#
_cell.length_a   1.000
_cell.length_b   1.000
_cell.length_c   1.000
_cell.angle_alpha   90.00
_cell.angle_beta   90.00
_cell.angle_gamma   90.00
#
_symmetry.space_group_name_H-M   'P 1'
#
loop_
_entity.id
_entity.type
_entity.pdbx_description
1 polymer ?
#
loop_
_entity_poly.entity_id
_entity_poly.type
_entity_poly.pdbx_seq_one_letter_code
_entity_poly.pdbx_strand_id
1 'polypeptide(L)'
;MPTLIRKSEGRPLRAAMKAAGMSGPKLAAATKVIDPGGRGISPAIVGRLAGRGATARERCRPRTARLIAEVLHQPLNSLFVMPASSTDTVERSTPHGDDH
;
A
#
# COMPACT_ATOMS: atom_id res chain seq x y z
N MET A 1 -10.05 -6.68 -7.46
CA MET A 1 -9.28 -6.33 -6.24
C MET A 1 -9.00 -4.83 -6.25
N PRO A 2 -9.32 -4.09 -5.17
CA PRO A 2 -8.99 -2.67 -5.07
C PRO A 2 -7.47 -2.47 -5.10
N THR A 3 -7.02 -1.45 -5.83
CA THR A 3 -5.59 -1.06 -5.90
C THR A 3 -5.37 0.20 -5.09
N LEU A 4 -4.21 0.31 -4.45
CA LEU A 4 -3.85 1.48 -3.64
C LEU A 4 -3.20 2.54 -4.53
N ILE A 5 -3.53 3.80 -4.26
CA ILE A 5 -3.05 4.95 -5.03
C ILE A 5 -1.89 5.59 -4.26
N ARG A 6 -0.78 5.89 -4.94
CA ARG A 6 0.34 6.61 -4.33
C ARG A 6 -0.09 8.02 -3.94
N LYS A 7 0.27 8.46 -2.74
CA LYS A 7 -0.04 9.82 -2.27
C LYS A 7 1.02 10.81 -2.74
N SER A 8 0.60 12.01 -3.17
CA SER A 8 1.48 13.14 -3.53
C SER A 8 2.70 12.74 -4.37
N GLU A 9 2.47 11.98 -5.45
CA GLU A 9 3.50 11.50 -6.37
C GLU A 9 4.63 10.65 -5.72
N GLY A 10 4.32 9.93 -4.65
CA GLY A 10 5.31 9.12 -3.92
C GLY A 10 6.23 9.94 -3.01
N ARG A 11 5.93 11.22 -2.77
CA ARG A 11 6.65 12.06 -1.79
C ARG A 11 6.68 11.46 -0.37
N PRO A 12 5.57 11.01 0.24
CA PRO A 12 5.62 10.40 1.57
C PRO A 12 6.44 9.11 1.58
N LEU A 13 6.39 8.34 0.48
CA LEU A 13 7.20 7.13 0.34
C LEU A 13 8.70 7.46 0.30
N ARG A 14 9.13 8.46 -0.48
CA ARG A 14 10.54 8.90 -0.48
C ARG A 14 10.97 9.45 0.87
N ALA A 15 10.10 10.20 1.54
CA ALA A 15 10.41 10.76 2.86
C ALA A 15 10.63 9.63 3.89
N ALA A 16 9.75 8.64 3.91
CA ALA A 16 9.89 7.46 4.78
C ALA A 16 11.14 6.63 4.43
N MET A 17 11.42 6.41 3.14
CA MET A 17 12.64 5.74 2.70
C MET A 17 13.91 6.50 3.13
N LYS A 18 13.91 7.82 3.00
CA LYS A 18 15.03 8.68 3.43
C LYS A 18 15.20 8.64 4.95
N ALA A 19 14.11 8.72 5.71
CA ALA A 19 14.12 8.64 7.17
C ALA A 19 14.64 7.28 7.67
N ALA A 20 14.28 6.20 6.99
CA ALA A 20 14.76 4.85 7.29
C ALA A 20 16.16 4.53 6.73
N GLY A 21 16.81 5.45 6.00
CA GLY A 21 18.10 5.20 5.35
C GLY A 21 18.05 4.05 4.33
N MET A 22 16.90 3.88 3.66
CA MET A 22 16.65 2.77 2.74
C MET A 22 16.63 3.23 1.28
N SER A 23 17.49 2.63 0.47
CA SER A 23 17.47 2.75 -0.99
C SER A 23 16.48 1.76 -1.61
N GLY A 24 16.04 2.01 -2.84
CA GLY A 24 15.13 1.11 -3.58
C GLY A 24 15.49 -0.39 -3.53
N PRO A 25 16.74 -0.81 -3.82
CA PRO A 25 17.14 -2.21 -3.71
C PRO A 25 17.18 -2.73 -2.26
N LYS A 26 17.55 -1.89 -1.30
CA LYS A 26 17.58 -2.27 0.13
C LYS A 26 16.17 -2.52 0.66
N LEU A 27 15.22 -1.65 0.28
CA LEU A 27 13.80 -1.83 0.59
C LEU A 27 13.27 -3.13 -0.03
N ALA A 28 13.55 -3.38 -1.31
CA ALA A 28 13.15 -4.61 -1.98
C ALA A 28 13.69 -5.87 -1.28
N ALA A 29 14.97 -5.88 -0.91
CA ALA A 29 15.56 -6.99 -0.16
C ALA A 29 14.88 -7.18 1.20
N ALA A 30 14.66 -6.10 1.97
CA ALA A 30 13.97 -6.16 3.25
C ALA A 30 12.54 -6.69 3.14
N THR A 31 11.80 -6.31 2.10
CA THR A 31 10.45 -6.86 1.88
C THR A 31 10.46 -8.37 1.61
N LYS A 32 11.53 -8.91 1.01
CA LYS A 32 11.65 -10.34 0.75
C LYS A 32 11.84 -11.14 2.03
N VAL A 33 12.49 -10.56 3.04
CA VAL A 33 12.72 -11.18 4.35
C VAL A 33 11.41 -11.37 5.12
N ILE A 34 10.52 -10.38 5.05
CA ILE A 34 9.23 -10.41 5.75
C ILE A 34 8.09 -11.03 4.93
N ASP A 35 8.27 -11.20 3.62
CA ASP A 35 7.23 -11.75 2.74
C ASP A 35 7.11 -13.26 2.97
N PRO A 36 5.97 -13.76 3.47
CA PRO A 36 5.79 -15.19 3.75
C PRO A 36 5.82 -16.05 2.47
N GLY A 37 5.62 -15.44 1.30
CA GLY A 37 5.74 -16.12 0.00
C GLY A 37 7.14 -16.10 -0.59
N GLY A 38 8.14 -15.52 0.10
CA GLY A 38 9.54 -15.43 -0.34
C GLY A 38 9.78 -14.66 -1.65
N ARG A 39 8.77 -13.98 -2.20
CA ARG A 39 8.91 -13.18 -3.43
C ARG A 39 9.38 -11.78 -3.14
N GLY A 40 8.90 -11.18 -2.05
CA GLY A 40 9.08 -9.75 -1.78
C GLY A 40 8.58 -8.89 -2.94
N ILE A 41 9.12 -7.68 -3.06
CA ILE A 41 8.84 -6.78 -4.19
C ILE A 41 10.11 -6.47 -4.97
N SER A 42 9.98 -6.36 -6.29
CA SER A 42 11.13 -6.04 -7.14
C SER A 42 11.61 -4.59 -6.93
N PRO A 43 12.92 -4.32 -7.00
CA PRO A 43 13.47 -2.97 -6.89
C PRO A 43 12.90 -2.01 -7.96
N ALA A 44 12.59 -2.52 -9.15
CA ALA A 44 11.91 -1.75 -10.18
C ALA A 44 10.49 -1.31 -9.80
N ILE A 45 9.76 -2.09 -8.99
CA ILE A 45 8.45 -1.67 -8.47
C ILE A 45 8.64 -0.55 -7.45
N VAL A 46 9.62 -0.67 -6.55
CA VAL A 46 9.96 0.39 -5.58
C VAL A 46 10.31 1.68 -6.32
N GLY A 47 11.19 1.60 -7.32
CA GLY A 47 11.58 2.75 -8.15
C GLY A 47 10.40 3.39 -8.88
N ARG A 48 9.44 2.61 -9.37
CA ARG A 48 8.24 3.16 -10.02
C ARG A 48 7.24 3.80 -9.05
N LEU A 49 7.16 3.31 -7.80
CA LEU A 49 6.26 3.89 -6.79
C LEU A 49 6.87 5.13 -6.12
N ALA A 50 8.17 5.08 -5.86
CA ALA A 50 8.91 6.21 -5.31
C ALA A 50 9.23 7.24 -6.40
N GLY A 51 9.36 6.86 -7.67
CA GLY A 51 9.79 7.74 -8.77
C GLY A 51 8.79 8.83 -9.16
N ARG A 52 9.28 9.83 -9.90
CA ARG A 52 8.50 10.95 -10.47
C ARG A 52 8.51 10.98 -12.01
N GLY A 53 9.26 10.07 -12.65
CA GLY A 53 9.41 10.04 -14.10
C GLY A 53 8.24 9.39 -14.83
N ALA A 54 8.31 9.36 -16.17
CA ALA A 54 7.29 8.80 -17.06
C ALA A 54 6.92 7.33 -16.77
N THR A 55 7.83 6.58 -16.12
CA THR A 55 7.62 5.18 -15.75
C THR A 55 7.00 5.00 -14.37
N ALA A 56 6.71 6.10 -13.66
CA ALA A 56 6.11 6.07 -12.34
C ALA A 56 4.73 5.41 -12.38
N ARG A 57 4.48 4.49 -11.46
CA ARG A 57 3.17 3.84 -11.33
C ARG A 57 2.35 4.58 -10.30
N GLU A 58 1.16 5.01 -10.72
CA GLU A 58 0.20 5.61 -9.82
C GLU A 58 -0.38 4.61 -8.81
N ARG A 59 -0.61 3.36 -9.26
CA ARG A 59 -1.32 2.34 -8.48
C ARG A 59 -0.46 1.12 -8.21
N CYS A 60 -0.62 0.53 -7.02
CA CYS A 60 -0.01 -0.73 -6.64
C CYS A 60 -1.00 -1.71 -6.00
N ARG A 61 -0.59 -2.99 -5.93
CA ARG A 61 -1.37 -4.01 -5.25
C ARG A 61 -1.34 -3.79 -3.73
N PRO A 62 -2.41 -4.15 -3.00
CA PRO A 62 -2.46 -4.02 -1.54
C PRO A 62 -1.29 -4.71 -0.82
N ARG A 63 -0.95 -5.92 -1.25
CA ARG A 63 0.20 -6.68 -0.72
C ARG A 63 1.52 -5.90 -0.84
N THR A 64 1.77 -5.30 -2.00
CA THR A 64 2.99 -4.49 -2.23
C THR A 64 3.07 -3.32 -1.28
N ALA A 65 1.98 -2.57 -1.12
CA ALA A 65 1.95 -1.43 -0.21
C ALA A 65 2.12 -1.84 1.25
N ARG A 66 1.51 -2.96 1.66
CA ARG A 66 1.63 -3.50 3.01
C ARG A 66 3.08 -3.85 3.35
N LEU A 67 3.76 -4.59 2.47
CA LEU A 67 5.18 -4.95 2.68
C LEU A 67 6.07 -3.71 2.81
N ILE A 68 5.82 -2.68 1.98
CA ILE A 68 6.55 -1.42 2.05
C ILE A 68 6.30 -0.70 3.38
N ALA A 69 5.04 -0.63 3.79
CA ALA A 69 4.63 0.01 5.04
C ALA A 69 5.23 -0.70 6.27
N GLU A 70 5.20 -2.03 6.30
CA GLU A 70 5.79 -2.85 7.37
C GLU A 70 7.30 -2.65 7.47
N VAL A 71 8.04 -2.70 6.35
CA VAL A 71 9.50 -2.47 6.36
C VAL A 71 9.87 -1.05 6.77
N LEU A 72 9.08 -0.05 6.36
CA LEU A 72 9.31 1.34 6.72
C LEU A 72 8.78 1.71 8.12
N HIS A 73 8.12 0.77 8.81
CA HIS A 73 7.42 1.00 10.08
C HIS A 73 6.49 2.23 10.02
N GLN A 74 5.78 2.39 8.90
CA GLN A 74 4.86 3.50 8.66
C GLN A 74 3.44 2.96 8.42
N PRO A 75 2.40 3.69 8.85
CA PRO A 75 1.05 3.25 8.61
C PRO A 75 0.69 3.41 7.11
N LEU A 76 -0.05 2.44 6.57
CA LEU A 76 -0.43 2.35 5.15
C LEU A 76 -1.11 3.63 4.62
N ASN A 77 -1.98 4.23 5.42
CA ASN A 77 -2.71 5.47 5.11
C ASN A 77 -1.82 6.73 5.06
N SER A 78 -0.63 6.69 5.66
CA SER A 78 0.34 7.77 5.58
C SER A 78 1.07 7.76 4.23
N LEU A 79 1.33 6.56 3.70
CA LEU A 79 2.08 6.36 2.46
C LEU A 79 1.18 6.30 1.21
N PHE A 80 -0.01 5.72 1.32
CA PHE A 80 -0.91 5.45 0.22
C PHE A 80 -2.34 5.92 0.53
N VAL A 81 -3.06 6.33 -0.50
CA VAL A 81 -4.50 6.54 -0.43
C VAL A 81 -5.16 5.18 -0.58
N MET A 82 -5.91 4.78 0.45
CA MET A 82 -6.83 3.66 0.34
C MET A 82 -8.04 4.15 -0.44
N PRO A 83 -8.41 3.53 -1.58
CA PRO A 83 -9.72 3.80 -2.13
C PRO A 83 -10.71 3.40 -1.04
N ALA A 84 -11.65 4.28 -0.71
CA ALA A 84 -12.76 3.89 0.13
C ALA A 84 -13.39 2.68 -0.55
N SER A 85 -13.18 1.49 0.03
CA SER A 85 -14.15 0.44 -0.17
C SER A 85 -15.46 1.08 0.25
N SER A 86 -16.38 1.31 -0.69
CA SER A 86 -17.79 1.34 -0.36
C SER A 86 -18.06 0.09 0.45
N THR A 87 -17.92 0.23 1.77
CA THR A 87 -18.78 -0.46 2.71
C THR A 87 -20.11 0.27 2.59
N ASP A 88 -20.74 0.07 1.43
CA ASP A 88 -22.19 -0.12 1.40
C ASP A 88 -22.42 -1.45 2.11
N THR A 89 -22.18 -1.45 3.41
CA THR A 89 -22.93 -2.32 4.29
C THR A 89 -24.22 -1.55 4.47
N VAL A 90 -25.08 -1.60 3.45
CA VAL A 90 -26.52 -1.46 3.68
C VAL A 90 -26.85 -2.58 4.65
N GLU A 91 -26.75 -2.23 5.92
CA GLU A 91 -27.31 -2.96 7.03
C GLU A 91 -28.83 -2.90 6.82
N ARG A 92 -29.33 -3.75 5.92
CA ARG A 92 -30.75 -4.06 5.85
C ARG A 92 -31.02 -5.06 6.97
N SER A 93 -30.88 -4.57 8.20
CA SER A 93 -31.55 -5.14 9.36
C SER A 93 -33.04 -4.83 9.16
N THR A 94 -33.75 -5.65 8.38
CA THR A 94 -35.20 -5.75 8.56
C THR A 94 -35.40 -6.51 9.87
N PRO A 95 -35.86 -5.88 10.96
CA PRO A 95 -36.41 -6.67 12.04
C PRO A 95 -37.63 -7.40 11.47
N HIS A 96 -37.52 -8.71 11.43
CA HIS A 96 -38.66 -9.60 11.44
C HIS A 96 -39.45 -9.26 12.71
N GLY A 97 -40.60 -8.63 12.54
CA GLY A 97 -41.60 -8.37 13.56
C GLY A 97 -42.94 -8.82 13.00
N ASP A 98 -43.20 -10.10 13.19
CA ASP A 98 -44.52 -10.71 13.20
C ASP A 98 -45.33 -10.15 14.41
N ASP A 99 -46.66 -10.18 14.30
CA ASP A 99 -47.69 -10.00 15.37
C ASP A 99 -48.29 -8.58 15.59
N HIS A 100 -49.49 -8.32 15.00
CA HIS A 100 -50.81 -8.48 15.64
C HIS A 100 -51.95 -8.15 14.65
#